data_AF-A0A2N5YZ72-F1
#
_entry.id   AF-A0A2N5YZ72-F1
#
_cell.length_a   1.000
_cell.length_b   1.000
_cell.length_c   1.000
_cell.angle_alpha   90.00
_cell.angle_beta   90.00
_cell.angle_gamma   90.00
#
_symmetry.space_group_name_H-M   'P 1'
#
loop_
_entity.id
_entity.type
_entity.pdbx_description
1 polymer ?
#
loop_
_entity_poly.entity_id
_entity_poly.type
_entity_poly.pdbx_seq_one_letter_code
_entity_poly.pdbx_strand_id
1 'polypeptide(L)'
;MQDIFAVVFLVFAAGKVPNIYALGLPIVLIILKPILVWLLKKIGHGELLILFCFFVAVVLGAEMFKFVGLKADLGALVMVILLSNTKKTNELYEKLISFKDFFLIGFFLSIGLAGIPKLEHLVIALILAVLINIKVVLYFLTFTRFKIRARTAFFATLGLSNYSEFGLIVATIAVSTGMIDSDWLVILALALSVSFVVSSPLNVKGHKIFAFVRKKLKVFETRLRLEYDKTFDIGNAEILVFGMGRLGTAVYDQLSKKYGQKVLAIDIKNDKVAQHQTQGRNVLHDDATDIEFWDAVKHDHQNTEQVKIVILCMGNFNANLIAIERLKTIGYKGIIAATGVHDDQINILKRLGVNSVYNVFTEAGTGFADHLCLTIPEKNG
;
A
#
# COMPACT_ATOMS: atom_id res chain seq x y z
N MET A 1 1.39 -7.99 12.95
CA MET A 1 1.29 -9.16 13.85
C MET A 1 2.66 -9.64 14.32
N GLN A 2 3.63 -9.90 13.44
CA GLN A 2 4.99 -10.30 13.85
C GLN A 2 5.62 -9.32 14.84
N ASP A 3 5.50 -8.03 14.57
CA ASP A 3 6.07 -6.97 15.42
C ASP A 3 5.38 -6.87 16.79
N ILE A 4 4.10 -7.26 16.89
CA ILE A 4 3.37 -7.33 18.16
C ILE A 4 3.93 -8.47 19.01
N PHE A 5 4.16 -9.64 18.42
CA PHE A 5 4.79 -10.76 19.14
C PHE A 5 6.22 -10.45 19.56
N ALA A 6 6.99 -9.78 18.70
CA ALA A 6 8.32 -9.30 19.05
C ALA A 6 8.27 -8.40 20.29
N VAL A 7 7.38 -7.41 20.28
CA VAL A 7 7.20 -6.46 21.40
C VAL A 7 6.72 -7.17 22.67
N VAL A 8 5.79 -8.12 22.57
CA VAL A 8 5.37 -8.96 23.71
C VAL A 8 6.54 -9.77 24.25
N PHE A 9 7.36 -10.39 23.39
CA PHE A 9 8.59 -11.05 23.81
C PHE A 9 9.53 -10.08 24.53
N LEU A 10 9.68 -8.84 24.06
CA LEU A 10 10.54 -7.84 24.72
C LEU A 10 10.12 -7.55 26.16
N VAL A 11 8.82 -7.63 26.47
CA VAL A 11 8.28 -7.46 27.83
C VAL A 11 8.72 -8.62 28.72
N PHE A 12 8.54 -9.86 28.25
CA PHE A 12 8.88 -11.04 29.02
C PHE A 12 10.40 -11.24 29.15
N ALA A 13 11.16 -11.02 28.08
CA ALA A 13 12.61 -11.19 28.05
C ALA A 13 13.35 -10.22 28.97
N ALA A 14 12.74 -9.08 29.34
CA ALA A 14 13.35 -8.16 30.29
C ALA A 14 13.33 -8.65 31.75
N GLY A 15 12.59 -9.71 32.07
CA GLY A 15 12.54 -10.30 33.42
C GLY A 15 12.02 -9.35 34.51
N LYS A 16 11.55 -8.15 34.15
CA LYS A 16 11.01 -7.16 35.09
C LYS A 16 9.53 -7.47 35.33
N VAL A 17 9.19 -7.79 36.58
CA VAL A 17 7.80 -7.92 37.00
C VAL A 17 7.17 -6.53 36.96
N PRO A 18 6.07 -6.32 36.20
CA PRO A 18 5.39 -5.03 36.17
C PRO A 18 4.91 -4.63 37.57
N ASN A 19 4.92 -3.34 37.86
CA ASN A 19 4.40 -2.81 39.12
C ASN A 19 2.88 -3.08 39.19
N ILE A 20 2.29 -3.13 40.39
CA ILE A 20 0.84 -3.28 40.59
C ILE A 20 0.04 -2.20 39.86
N TYR A 21 0.62 -1.01 39.68
CA TYR A 21 0.05 0.09 38.88
C TYR A 21 -0.10 -0.24 37.39
N ALA A 22 0.62 -1.24 36.86
CA ALA A 22 0.45 -1.70 35.48
C ALA A 22 -0.96 -2.22 35.20
N LEU A 23 -1.67 -2.73 36.22
CA LEU A 23 -3.08 -3.14 36.10
C LEU A 23 -4.02 -1.96 35.83
N GLY A 24 -3.66 -0.74 36.26
CA GLY A 24 -4.42 0.47 35.99
C GLY A 24 -4.17 1.06 34.60
N LEU A 25 -3.11 0.61 33.90
CA LEU A 25 -2.69 1.16 32.61
C LEU A 25 -3.78 1.09 31.53
N PRO A 26 -4.55 -0.02 31.37
CA PRO A 26 -5.64 -0.06 30.40
C PRO A 26 -6.72 0.98 30.66
N ILE A 27 -7.05 1.23 31.94
CA ILE A 27 -8.05 2.23 32.33
C ILE A 27 -7.54 3.63 31.98
N VAL A 28 -6.29 3.93 32.32
CA VAL A 28 -5.65 5.21 31.96
C VAL A 28 -5.65 5.42 30.45
N LEU A 29 -5.30 4.41 29.66
CA LEU A 29 -5.28 4.48 28.20
C LEU A 29 -6.68 4.74 27.61
N ILE A 30 -7.72 4.10 28.17
CA ILE A 30 -9.11 4.32 27.74
C ILE A 30 -9.55 5.77 28.01
N ILE A 31 -9.19 6.32 29.18
CA ILE A 31 -9.50 7.71 29.55
C ILE A 31 -8.68 8.71 28.73
N LEU A 32 -7.43 8.39 28.43
CA LEU A 32 -6.52 9.27 27.71
C LEU A 32 -6.84 9.32 26.20
N LYS A 33 -7.34 8.22 25.62
CA LYS A 33 -7.71 8.14 24.20
C LYS A 33 -8.60 9.30 23.71
N PRO A 34 -9.77 9.61 24.31
CA PRO A 34 -10.63 10.69 23.83
C PRO A 34 -9.93 12.05 23.88
N ILE A 35 -9.10 12.30 24.90
CA ILE A 35 -8.33 13.54 25.05
C ILE A 35 -7.32 13.68 23.91
N LEU A 36 -6.55 12.63 23.63
CA LEU A 36 -5.56 12.64 22.56
C LEU A 36 -6.21 12.76 21.18
N VAL A 37 -7.34 12.08 20.95
CA VAL A 37 -8.09 12.19 19.70
C VAL A 37 -8.67 13.59 19.53
N TRP A 38 -9.14 14.23 20.61
CA TRP A 38 -9.59 15.61 20.59
C TRP A 38 -8.45 16.57 20.24
N LEU A 39 -7.28 16.41 20.88
CA LEU A 39 -6.11 17.25 20.61
C LEU A 39 -5.63 17.08 19.16
N LEU A 40 -5.57 15.83 18.68
CA LEU A 40 -5.21 15.50 17.30
C LEU A 40 -6.12 16.21 16.27
N LYS A 41 -7.41 16.35 16.56
CA LYS A 41 -8.34 17.11 15.70
C LYS A 41 -7.98 18.60 15.67
N LYS A 42 -7.52 19.19 16.78
CA LYS A 42 -7.17 20.61 16.91
C LYS A 42 -5.83 21.01 16.30
N ILE A 43 -4.85 20.10 16.30
CA ILE A 43 -3.45 20.34 15.87
C ILE A 43 -3.29 20.74 14.38
N GLY A 44 -4.32 20.65 13.55
CA GLY A 44 -4.19 21.01 12.13
C GLY A 44 -3.29 20.05 11.34
N HIS A 45 -2.43 20.58 10.46
CA HIS A 45 -1.64 19.82 9.49
C HIS A 45 -0.13 20.14 9.65
N GLY A 46 0.73 19.41 8.93
CA GLY A 46 2.15 19.75 8.83
C GLY A 46 2.99 19.36 10.04
N GLU A 47 3.94 20.22 10.45
CA GLU A 47 5.00 19.92 11.42
C GLU A 47 4.46 19.74 12.85
N LEU A 48 3.39 20.44 13.21
CA LEU A 48 2.78 20.33 14.54
C LEU A 48 2.20 18.92 14.76
N LEU A 49 1.75 18.25 13.69
CA LEU A 49 1.29 16.87 13.73
C LEU A 49 2.44 15.92 14.08
N ILE A 50 3.63 16.15 13.50
CA ILE A 50 4.84 15.35 13.79
C ILE A 50 5.24 15.52 15.25
N LEU A 51 5.29 16.77 15.73
CA LEU A 51 5.62 17.07 17.12
C LEU A 51 4.67 16.37 18.09
N PHE A 52 3.36 16.41 17.81
CA PHE A 52 2.37 15.70 18.60
C PHE A 52 2.62 14.19 18.64
N CYS A 53 2.99 13.58 17.51
CA CYS A 53 3.30 12.14 17.48
C CYS A 53 4.49 11.78 18.35
N PHE A 54 5.59 12.52 18.21
CA PHE A 54 6.77 12.30 19.03
C PHE A 54 6.49 12.54 20.52
N PHE A 55 5.72 13.57 20.85
CA PHE A 55 5.28 13.82 22.21
C PHE A 55 4.45 12.65 22.76
N VAL A 56 3.45 12.20 22.00
CA VAL A 56 2.57 11.10 22.45
C VAL A 56 3.33 9.77 22.56
N ALA A 57 4.21 9.45 21.62
CA ALA A 57 4.94 8.20 21.60
C ALA A 57 6.11 8.19 22.61
N VAL A 58 6.99 9.18 22.54
CA VAL A 58 8.26 9.20 23.29
C VAL A 58 8.09 9.85 24.67
N VAL A 59 7.32 10.93 24.80
CA VAL A 59 7.18 11.60 26.09
C VAL A 59 6.09 10.93 26.92
N LEU A 60 4.85 10.87 26.42
CA LEU A 60 3.75 10.28 27.17
C LEU A 60 3.86 8.75 27.24
N GLY A 61 4.00 8.07 26.10
CA GLY A 61 3.99 6.61 26.02
C GLY A 61 5.17 5.98 26.75
N ALA A 62 6.39 6.35 26.37
CA ALA A 62 7.59 5.74 26.91
C ALA A 62 7.74 5.97 28.43
N GLU A 63 7.56 7.20 28.91
CA GLU A 63 7.69 7.49 30.35
C GLU A 63 6.56 6.85 31.18
N MET A 64 5.32 6.87 30.70
CA MET A 64 4.21 6.22 31.41
C MET A 64 4.43 4.71 31.57
N PHE A 65 4.92 4.04 30.53
CA PHE A 65 5.20 2.60 30.60
C PHE A 65 6.43 2.30 31.45
N LYS A 66 7.47 3.12 31.35
CA LYS A 66 8.66 3.03 32.22
C LYS A 66 8.30 3.20 33.69
N PHE A 67 7.38 4.11 34.01
CA PHE A 67 6.90 4.35 35.37
C PHE A 67 6.22 3.12 35.99
N VAL A 68 5.47 2.35 35.21
CA VAL A 68 4.82 1.11 35.68
C VAL A 68 5.73 -0.13 35.56
N GLY A 69 7.02 0.05 35.26
CA GLY A 69 8.00 -1.04 35.16
C GLY A 69 7.96 -1.80 33.83
N LEU A 70 7.28 -1.29 32.81
CA LEU A 70 7.26 -1.84 31.45
C LEU A 70 8.31 -1.18 30.56
N LYS A 71 8.63 -1.78 29.41
CA LYS A 71 9.55 -1.19 28.45
C LYS A 71 8.98 0.07 27.80
N ALA A 72 9.84 1.07 27.65
CA ALA A 72 9.57 2.32 26.94
C ALA A 72 9.03 2.08 25.52
N ASP A 73 9.65 1.16 24.77
CA ASP A 73 9.31 0.87 23.37
C ASP A 73 7.86 0.36 23.22
N LEU A 74 7.39 -0.44 24.19
CA LEU A 74 6.00 -0.90 24.23
C LEU A 74 5.05 0.28 24.41
N GLY A 75 5.41 1.22 25.30
CA GLY A 75 4.59 2.40 25.54
C GLY A 75 4.43 3.26 24.30
N ALA A 76 5.54 3.54 23.60
CA ALA A 76 5.51 4.26 22.33
C ALA A 76 4.60 3.56 21.31
N LEU A 77 4.71 2.24 21.16
CA LEU A 77 3.88 1.47 20.23
C LEU A 77 2.39 1.53 20.59
N VAL A 78 2.04 1.29 21.86
CA VAL A 78 0.64 1.28 22.31
C VAL A 78 -0.02 2.63 22.08
N MET A 79 0.69 3.73 22.34
CA MET A 79 0.15 5.08 22.13
C MET A 79 -0.13 5.36 20.64
N VAL A 80 0.73 4.90 19.73
CA VAL A 80 0.48 5.02 18.28
C VAL A 80 -0.69 4.14 17.84
N ILE A 81 -0.78 2.90 18.34
CA ILE A 81 -1.93 2.01 18.08
C ILE A 81 -3.23 2.66 18.57
N LEU A 82 -3.20 3.33 19.73
CA LEU A 82 -4.36 4.04 20.29
C LEU A 82 -4.92 5.10 19.34
N LEU A 83 -4.05 5.74 18.54
CA LEU A 83 -4.37 6.79 17.56
C LEU A 83 -4.57 6.27 16.13
N SER A 84 -4.36 4.98 15.87
CA SER A 84 -4.40 4.38 14.54
C SER A 84 -5.79 4.35 13.88
N ASN A 85 -6.86 4.55 14.64
CA ASN A 85 -8.23 4.51 14.13
C ASN A 85 -8.87 5.92 14.08
N THR A 86 -8.17 6.89 13.48
CA THR A 86 -8.64 8.27 13.37
C THR A 86 -8.55 8.79 11.94
N LYS A 87 -9.33 9.83 11.60
CA LYS A 87 -9.32 10.43 10.25
C LYS A 87 -7.95 10.99 9.83
N LYS A 88 -7.08 11.31 10.79
CA LYS A 88 -5.73 11.85 10.54
C LYS A 88 -4.64 10.78 10.46
N THR A 89 -4.96 9.51 10.65
CA THR A 89 -3.95 8.44 10.69
C THR A 89 -3.14 8.35 9.39
N ASN A 90 -3.77 8.54 8.23
CA ASN A 90 -3.04 8.49 6.95
C ASN A 90 -2.03 9.64 6.82
N GLU A 91 -2.44 10.86 7.16
CA GLU A 91 -1.55 12.03 7.15
C GLU A 91 -0.39 11.84 8.14
N LEU A 92 -0.70 11.32 9.33
CA LEU A 92 0.27 11.02 10.37
C LEU A 92 1.30 9.98 9.91
N TYR A 93 0.84 8.91 9.26
CA TYR A 93 1.70 7.89 8.66
C TYR A 93 2.61 8.47 7.57
N GLU A 94 2.06 9.27 6.64
CA GLU A 94 2.83 9.91 5.56
C GLU A 94 3.93 10.83 6.09
N LYS A 95 3.70 11.50 7.22
CA LYS A 95 4.73 12.35 7.84
C LYS A 95 5.78 11.56 8.61
N LEU A 96 5.40 10.47 9.26
CA LEU A 96 6.32 9.65 10.07
C LEU A 96 7.15 8.67 9.23
N ILE A 97 6.71 8.28 8.04
CA ILE A 97 7.41 7.28 7.23
C ILE A 97 8.85 7.70 6.91
N SER A 98 9.07 8.97 6.59
CA SER A 98 10.41 9.52 6.33
C SER A 98 11.32 9.47 7.56
N PHE A 99 10.77 9.70 8.76
CA PHE A 99 11.53 9.57 10.00
C PHE A 99 11.86 8.12 10.32
N LYS A 100 10.91 7.21 10.08
CA LYS A 100 11.13 5.78 10.23
C LYS A 100 12.29 5.33 9.32
N ASP A 101 12.27 5.70 8.05
CA ASP A 101 13.35 5.36 7.11
C ASP A 101 14.70 5.99 7.51
N PHE A 102 14.70 7.24 7.99
CA PHE A 102 15.91 7.89 8.49
C PHE A 102 16.51 7.20 9.72
N PHE A 103 15.70 6.92 10.75
CA PHE A 103 16.16 6.23 11.96
C PHE A 103 16.61 4.80 11.67
N LEU A 104 15.97 4.15 10.69
CA LEU A 104 16.31 2.81 10.28
C LEU A 104 17.72 2.74 9.67
N ILE A 105 18.14 3.76 8.92
CA ILE A 105 19.53 3.88 8.43
C ILE A 105 20.50 3.90 9.62
N GLY A 106 20.23 4.72 10.63
CA GLY A 106 21.06 4.80 11.84
C GLY A 106 21.08 3.48 12.62
N PHE A 107 19.93 2.80 12.74
CA PHE A 107 19.82 1.49 13.39
C PHE A 107 20.68 0.44 12.68
N PHE A 108 20.59 0.34 11.35
CA PHE A 108 21.40 -0.58 10.57
C PHE A 108 22.89 -0.25 10.59
N LEU A 109 23.24 1.03 10.58
CA LEU A 109 24.63 1.46 10.71
C LEU A 109 25.19 1.04 12.07
N SER A 110 24.44 1.25 13.15
CA SER A 110 24.84 0.83 14.50
C SER A 110 25.10 -0.68 14.59
N ILE A 111 24.21 -1.48 13.99
CA ILE A 111 24.38 -2.94 13.91
C ILE A 111 25.61 -3.32 13.07
N GLY A 112 25.82 -2.67 11.93
CA GLY A 112 26.98 -2.94 11.08
C GLY A 112 28.32 -2.58 11.73
N LEU A 113 28.32 -1.60 12.65
CA LEU A 113 29.49 -1.24 13.44
C LEU A 113 29.73 -2.18 14.63
N ALA A 114 28.75 -2.99 15.02
CA ALA A 114 28.85 -3.89 16.17
C ALA A 114 29.74 -5.12 15.91
N GLY A 115 29.99 -5.49 14.65
CA GLY A 115 30.83 -6.64 14.34
C GLY A 115 31.20 -6.78 12.87
N ILE A 116 32.39 -7.33 12.61
CA ILE A 116 32.89 -7.61 11.25
C ILE A 116 32.42 -9.02 10.85
N PRO A 117 31.73 -9.19 9.71
CA PRO A 117 31.24 -10.49 9.30
C PRO A 117 32.38 -11.41 8.87
N LYS A 118 32.45 -12.62 9.45
CA LYS A 118 33.33 -13.70 8.96
C LYS A 118 32.60 -14.53 7.90
N LEU A 119 33.36 -15.32 7.14
CA LEU A 119 32.82 -16.15 6.05
C LEU A 119 31.70 -17.10 6.53
N GLU A 120 31.85 -17.68 7.72
CA GLU A 120 30.86 -18.58 8.32
C GLU A 120 29.51 -17.88 8.54
N HIS A 121 29.52 -16.61 8.96
CA HIS A 121 28.31 -15.82 9.19
C HIS A 121 27.56 -15.59 7.88
N LEU A 122 28.30 -15.32 6.79
CA LEU A 122 27.71 -15.15 5.45
C LEU A 122 27.04 -16.43 4.96
N VAL A 123 27.67 -17.59 5.17
CA VAL A 123 27.09 -18.88 4.78
C VAL A 123 25.79 -19.14 5.54
N ILE A 124 25.78 -18.95 6.87
CA ILE A 124 24.57 -19.13 7.69
C ILE A 124 23.49 -18.12 7.28
N ALA A 125 23.85 -16.85 7.06
CA ALA A 125 22.93 -15.81 6.65
C ALA A 125 22.28 -16.12 5.29
N LEU A 126 23.03 -16.67 4.33
CA LEU A 126 22.51 -17.11 3.05
C LEU A 126 21.56 -18.30 3.19
N ILE A 127 21.87 -19.26 4.06
CA ILE A 127 20.97 -20.39 4.37
C ILE A 127 19.64 -19.85 4.92
N LEU A 128 19.69 -18.94 5.89
CA LEU A 128 18.49 -18.28 6.43
C LEU A 128 17.74 -17.52 5.33
N ALA A 129 18.44 -16.72 4.52
CA ALA A 129 17.83 -16.00 3.40
C ALA A 129 17.11 -16.94 2.41
N VAL A 130 17.61 -18.15 2.17
CA VAL A 130 16.92 -19.15 1.34
C VAL A 130 15.70 -19.74 2.06
N LEU A 131 15.77 -19.97 3.37
CA LEU A 131 14.64 -20.49 4.16
C LEU A 131 13.41 -19.56 4.13
N ILE A 132 13.58 -18.28 3.79
CA ILE A 132 12.45 -17.36 3.60
C ILE A 132 11.46 -17.84 2.53
N ASN A 133 11.93 -18.61 1.54
CA ASN A 133 11.07 -19.14 0.48
C ASN A 133 10.03 -20.12 1.06
N ILE A 134 10.35 -20.83 2.14
CA ILE A 134 9.41 -21.70 2.85
C ILE A 134 8.25 -20.85 3.42
N LYS A 135 8.56 -19.72 4.07
CA LYS A 135 7.58 -18.75 4.57
C LYS A 135 6.68 -18.25 3.44
N VAL A 136 7.26 -17.88 2.29
CA VAL A 136 6.51 -17.40 1.11
C VAL A 136 5.54 -18.46 0.60
N VAL A 137 6.00 -19.70 0.42
CA VAL A 137 5.16 -20.82 -0.04
C VAL A 137 4.02 -21.10 0.95
N LEU A 138 4.32 -21.13 2.25
CA LEU A 138 3.32 -21.37 3.30
C LEU A 138 2.22 -20.31 3.29
N TYR A 139 2.58 -19.02 3.21
CA TYR A 139 1.57 -17.96 3.13
C TYR A 139 0.75 -18.05 1.84
N PHE A 140 1.36 -18.41 0.71
CA PHE A 140 0.65 -18.49 -0.57
C PHE A 140 -0.37 -19.61 -0.56
N LEU A 141 0.02 -20.79 -0.07
CA LEU A 141 -0.88 -21.92 0.12
C LEU A 141 -1.99 -21.57 1.11
N THR A 142 -1.66 -20.90 2.21
CA THR A 142 -2.66 -20.46 3.19
C THR A 142 -3.68 -19.54 2.54
N PHE A 143 -3.26 -18.45 1.91
CA PHE A 143 -4.18 -17.49 1.28
C PHE A 143 -5.07 -18.15 0.22
N THR A 144 -4.52 -19.01 -0.63
CA THR A 144 -5.31 -19.72 -1.64
C THR A 144 -6.33 -20.70 -1.02
N ARG A 145 -6.01 -21.34 0.12
CA ARG A 145 -6.97 -22.16 0.88
C ARG A 145 -8.07 -21.32 1.54
N PHE A 146 -7.77 -20.08 1.92
CA PHE A 146 -8.76 -19.11 2.41
C PHE A 146 -9.57 -18.44 1.30
N LYS A 147 -9.66 -19.04 0.10
CA LYS A 147 -10.50 -18.61 -1.03
C LYS A 147 -10.09 -17.26 -1.64
N ILE A 148 -8.85 -16.83 -1.40
CA ILE A 148 -8.22 -15.67 -2.06
C ILE A 148 -7.67 -16.13 -3.42
N ARG A 149 -7.84 -15.32 -4.48
CA ARG A 149 -7.29 -15.60 -5.81
C ARG A 149 -5.78 -15.79 -5.77
N ALA A 150 -5.25 -16.59 -6.69
CA ALA A 150 -3.81 -16.82 -6.79
C ALA A 150 -3.04 -15.50 -7.03
N ARG A 151 -3.63 -14.54 -7.76
CA ARG A 151 -3.05 -13.20 -7.96
C ARG A 151 -2.86 -12.46 -6.64
N THR A 152 -3.96 -12.26 -5.92
CA THR A 152 -3.98 -11.50 -4.66
C THR A 152 -3.08 -12.17 -3.62
N ALA A 153 -3.12 -13.50 -3.54
CA ALA A 153 -2.22 -14.30 -2.70
C ALA A 153 -0.74 -14.11 -3.08
N PHE A 154 -0.42 -14.10 -4.39
CA PHE A 154 0.94 -13.88 -4.88
C PHE A 154 1.48 -12.51 -4.48
N PHE A 155 0.74 -11.42 -4.72
CA PHE A 155 1.21 -10.08 -4.35
C PHE A 155 1.31 -9.90 -2.83
N ALA A 156 0.35 -10.43 -2.07
CA ALA A 156 0.41 -10.38 -0.61
C ALA A 156 1.63 -11.14 -0.08
N THR A 157 1.92 -12.33 -0.61
CA THR A 157 3.11 -13.11 -0.20
C THR A 157 4.42 -12.51 -0.65
N LEU A 158 4.46 -11.90 -1.84
CA LEU A 158 5.63 -11.19 -2.35
C LEU A 158 5.99 -9.99 -1.48
N GLY A 159 4.99 -9.25 -0.99
CA GLY A 159 5.20 -8.18 0.00
C GLY A 159 5.70 -8.69 1.36
N LEU A 160 5.43 -9.95 1.70
CA LEU A 160 5.84 -10.60 2.94
C LEU A 160 7.14 -11.43 2.82
N SER A 161 7.80 -11.37 1.67
CA SER A 161 9.01 -12.15 1.33
C SER A 161 10.30 -11.63 1.97
N ASN A 162 10.20 -10.89 3.07
CA ASN A 162 11.31 -10.33 3.85
C ASN A 162 11.27 -10.73 5.32
N TYR A 163 12.44 -10.70 5.96
CA TYR A 163 12.53 -10.69 7.40
C TYR A 163 12.10 -9.32 7.96
N SER A 164 11.51 -9.33 9.17
CA SER A 164 11.12 -8.09 9.85
C SER A 164 12.32 -7.46 10.54
N GLU A 165 12.45 -6.14 10.44
CA GLU A 165 13.44 -5.32 11.15
C GLU A 165 13.31 -5.48 12.67
N PHE A 166 12.09 -5.73 13.16
CA PHE A 166 11.83 -6.04 14.57
C PHE A 166 12.53 -7.33 15.04
N GLY A 167 12.83 -8.25 14.13
CA GLY A 167 13.63 -9.44 14.44
C GLY A 167 15.04 -9.08 14.94
N LEU A 168 15.62 -7.99 14.45
CA LEU A 168 16.92 -7.51 14.92
C LEU A 168 16.83 -6.86 16.30
N ILE A 169 15.75 -6.15 16.60
CA ILE A 169 15.52 -5.60 17.94
C ILE A 169 15.42 -6.75 18.97
N VAL A 170 14.69 -7.82 18.62
CA VAL A 170 14.60 -9.04 19.43
C VAL A 170 15.97 -9.69 19.61
N ALA A 171 16.75 -9.82 18.53
CA ALA A 171 18.09 -10.39 18.57
C ALA A 171 19.05 -9.57 19.46
N THR A 172 19.06 -8.24 19.32
CA THR A 172 19.86 -7.35 20.18
C THR A 172 19.55 -7.56 21.65
N ILE A 173 18.27 -7.70 21.99
CA ILE A 173 17.87 -7.93 23.38
C ILE A 173 18.29 -9.33 23.83
N ALA A 174 18.08 -10.36 23.01
CA ALA A 174 18.51 -11.72 23.31
C ALA A 174 20.03 -11.83 23.50
N VAL A 175 20.83 -11.08 22.74
CA VAL A 175 22.28 -10.97 22.95
C VAL A 175 22.58 -10.25 24.27
N SER A 176 21.92 -9.11 24.55
CA SER A 176 22.16 -8.34 25.77
C SER A 176 21.79 -9.07 27.05
N THR A 177 20.85 -10.03 26.98
CA THR A 177 20.44 -10.89 28.09
C THR A 177 21.20 -12.22 28.12
N GLY A 178 22.15 -12.44 27.20
CA GLY A 178 22.96 -13.65 27.13
C GLY A 178 22.21 -14.91 26.65
N MET A 179 21.03 -14.75 26.03
CA MET A 179 20.25 -15.87 25.49
C MET A 179 20.86 -16.43 24.20
N ILE A 180 21.53 -15.60 23.41
CA ILE A 180 22.23 -15.97 22.17
C ILE A 180 23.57 -15.25 22.09
N ASP A 181 24.52 -15.82 21.33
CA ASP A 181 25.83 -15.24 21.09
C ASP A 181 25.75 -13.95 20.24
N SER A 182 26.66 -13.01 20.45
CA SER A 182 26.77 -11.76 19.67
C SER A 182 26.93 -11.98 18.16
N ASP A 183 27.52 -13.10 17.75
CA ASP A 183 27.70 -13.45 16.33
C ASP A 183 26.36 -13.58 15.59
N TRP A 184 25.28 -13.94 16.30
CA TRP A 184 23.93 -14.04 15.73
C TRP A 184 23.34 -12.71 15.31
N LEU A 185 23.70 -11.62 15.98
CA LEU A 185 23.22 -10.29 15.61
C LEU A 185 23.71 -9.92 14.20
N VAL A 186 24.99 -10.19 13.91
CA VAL A 186 25.59 -9.99 12.59
C VAL A 186 24.96 -10.93 11.55
N ILE A 187 24.79 -12.22 11.89
CA ILE A 187 24.17 -13.21 10.99
C ILE A 187 22.74 -12.80 10.58
N LEU A 188 21.91 -12.42 11.55
CA LEU A 188 20.53 -12.02 11.31
C LEU A 188 20.45 -10.71 10.54
N ALA A 189 21.37 -9.77 10.79
CA ALA A 189 21.45 -8.52 10.05
C ALA A 189 21.75 -8.78 8.57
N LEU A 190 22.75 -9.63 8.29
CA LEU A 190 23.08 -10.06 6.93
C LEU A 190 21.91 -10.77 6.25
N ALA A 191 21.26 -11.72 6.93
CA ALA A 191 20.13 -12.46 6.37
C ALA A 191 18.97 -11.52 6.01
N LEU A 192 18.69 -10.54 6.87
CA LEU A 192 17.68 -9.52 6.63
C LEU A 192 18.06 -8.60 5.46
N SER A 193 19.30 -8.11 5.40
CA SER A 193 19.79 -7.27 4.29
C SER A 193 19.73 -8.01 2.95
N VAL A 194 20.15 -9.28 2.89
CA VAL A 194 20.04 -10.12 1.69
C VAL A 194 18.58 -10.28 1.29
N SER A 195 17.66 -10.49 2.25
CA SER A 195 16.23 -10.58 1.94
C SER A 195 15.70 -9.33 1.26
N PHE A 196 16.07 -8.13 1.73
CA PHE A 196 15.68 -6.85 1.10
C PHE A 196 16.25 -6.65 -0.29
N VAL A 197 17.54 -6.98 -0.49
CA VAL A 197 18.20 -6.88 -1.79
C VAL A 197 17.53 -7.78 -2.83
N VAL A 198 17.06 -8.97 -2.42
CA VAL A 198 16.40 -9.92 -3.31
C VAL A 198 14.92 -9.55 -3.53
N SER A 199 14.20 -9.22 -2.47
CA SER A 199 12.75 -8.98 -2.52
C SER A 199 12.36 -7.67 -3.21
N SER A 200 13.17 -6.62 -3.08
CA SER A 200 12.90 -5.29 -3.67
C SER A 200 12.70 -5.37 -5.19
N PRO A 201 13.65 -5.90 -5.99
CA PRO A 201 13.45 -6.05 -7.43
C PRO A 201 12.33 -7.04 -7.77
N LEU A 202 12.09 -8.07 -6.96
CA LEU A 202 10.99 -9.00 -7.17
C LEU A 202 9.63 -8.31 -7.01
N ASN A 203 9.46 -7.47 -5.98
CA ASN A 203 8.24 -6.70 -5.75
C ASN A 203 7.99 -5.70 -6.88
N VAL A 204 9.01 -4.96 -7.33
CA VAL A 204 8.89 -4.03 -8.46
C VAL A 204 8.49 -4.75 -9.75
N LYS A 205 9.06 -5.93 -10.00
CA LYS A 205 8.74 -6.75 -11.18
C LYS A 205 7.54 -7.68 -10.97
N GLY A 206 6.81 -7.55 -9.86
CA GLY A 206 5.76 -8.48 -9.44
C GLY A 206 4.70 -8.74 -10.52
N HIS A 207 4.23 -7.70 -11.20
CA HIS A 207 3.24 -7.84 -12.30
C HIS A 207 3.76 -8.62 -13.51
N LYS A 208 5.06 -8.49 -13.84
CA LYS A 208 5.70 -9.22 -14.95
C LYS A 208 5.95 -10.68 -14.55
N ILE A 209 6.44 -10.90 -13.33
CA ILE A 209 6.65 -12.24 -12.77
C ILE A 209 5.32 -13.00 -12.72
N PHE A 210 4.27 -12.40 -12.15
CA PHE A 210 2.94 -13.01 -12.07
C PHE A 210 2.43 -13.41 -13.45
N ALA A 211 2.54 -12.54 -14.45
CA ALA A 211 2.10 -12.86 -15.82
C ALA A 211 2.80 -14.11 -16.39
N PHE A 212 4.08 -14.34 -16.06
CA PHE A 212 4.82 -15.53 -16.47
C PHE A 212 4.42 -16.79 -15.69
N VAL A 213 4.26 -16.69 -14.36
CA VAL A 213 4.01 -17.87 -13.50
C VAL A 213 2.52 -18.20 -13.29
N ARG A 214 1.59 -17.33 -13.72
CA ARG A 214 0.14 -17.44 -13.45
C ARG A 214 -0.45 -18.82 -13.71
N LYS A 215 -0.05 -19.49 -14.80
CA LYS A 215 -0.58 -20.81 -15.18
C LYS A 215 -0.31 -21.87 -14.11
N LYS A 216 0.89 -21.84 -13.51
CA LYS A 216 1.27 -22.76 -12.43
C LYS A 216 0.60 -22.37 -11.10
N LEU A 217 0.50 -21.07 -10.81
CA LEU A 217 -0.08 -20.58 -9.57
C LEU A 217 -1.60 -20.79 -9.49
N LYS A 218 -2.32 -20.67 -10.62
CA LYS A 218 -3.77 -20.88 -10.68
C LYS A 218 -4.21 -22.30 -10.31
N VAL A 219 -3.33 -23.30 -10.43
CA VAL A 219 -3.62 -24.69 -10.02
C VAL A 219 -3.91 -24.78 -8.51
N PHE A 220 -3.33 -23.88 -7.71
CA PHE A 220 -3.54 -23.86 -6.27
C PHE A 220 -4.79 -23.10 -5.82
N GLU A 221 -5.43 -22.39 -6.76
CA GLU A 221 -6.59 -21.55 -6.48
C GLU A 221 -7.83 -22.39 -6.14
N THR A 222 -8.53 -22.00 -5.08
CA THR A 222 -9.78 -22.64 -4.69
C THR A 222 -10.91 -22.24 -5.65
N ARG A 223 -11.76 -23.19 -6.04
CA ARG A 223 -12.91 -22.92 -6.96
C ARG A 223 -13.88 -21.88 -6.42
N LEU A 224 -14.10 -21.90 -5.11
CA LEU A 224 -14.87 -20.88 -4.40
C LEU A 224 -13.96 -19.70 -4.09
N ARG A 225 -14.36 -18.50 -4.53
CA ARG A 225 -13.67 -17.24 -4.30
C ARG A 225 -14.47 -16.36 -3.34
N LEU A 226 -13.77 -15.53 -2.57
CA LEU A 226 -14.41 -14.47 -1.79
C LEU A 226 -15.10 -13.48 -2.73
N GLU A 227 -16.22 -12.91 -2.30
CA GLU A 227 -17.09 -12.09 -3.16
C GLU A 227 -16.38 -10.83 -3.68
N TYR A 228 -15.56 -10.21 -2.84
CA TYR A 228 -14.72 -9.07 -3.19
C TYR A 228 -13.55 -9.42 -4.13
N ASP A 229 -13.30 -10.71 -4.35
CA ASP A 229 -12.21 -11.25 -5.16
C ASP A 229 -12.80 -12.14 -6.28
N LYS A 230 -13.91 -11.72 -6.92
CA LYS A 230 -14.47 -12.31 -8.17
C LYS A 230 -14.26 -11.41 -9.39
N THR A 231 -13.89 -11.99 -10.53
CA THR A 231 -13.73 -11.24 -11.79
C THR A 231 -15.12 -10.80 -12.24
N PHE A 232 -15.33 -9.50 -12.44
CA PHE A 232 -16.65 -8.96 -12.75
C PHE A 232 -16.93 -8.88 -14.25
N ASP A 233 -18.22 -8.89 -14.58
CA ASP A 233 -18.77 -8.61 -15.90
C ASP A 233 -18.88 -7.09 -16.10
N ILE A 234 -18.41 -6.59 -17.24
CA ILE A 234 -18.47 -5.16 -17.61
C ILE A 234 -19.82 -4.77 -18.21
N GLY A 235 -20.75 -5.73 -18.37
CA GLY A 235 -22.11 -5.51 -18.83
C GLY A 235 -22.14 -4.90 -20.23
N ASN A 236 -22.83 -3.76 -20.37
CA ASN A 236 -22.99 -3.05 -21.64
C ASN A 236 -22.08 -1.82 -21.79
N ALA A 237 -20.97 -1.78 -21.07
CA ALA A 237 -20.10 -0.61 -21.02
C ALA A 237 -19.32 -0.42 -22.34
N GLU A 238 -19.45 0.76 -22.96
CA GLU A 238 -18.63 1.15 -24.12
C GLU A 238 -17.45 2.05 -23.72
N ILE A 239 -17.51 2.66 -22.52
CA ILE A 239 -16.52 3.59 -22.00
C ILE A 239 -16.10 3.15 -20.60
N LEU A 240 -14.80 2.86 -20.43
CA LEU A 240 -14.22 2.53 -19.13
C LEU A 240 -13.43 3.71 -18.57
N VAL A 241 -13.70 4.11 -17.32
CA VAL A 241 -12.98 5.17 -16.61
C VAL A 241 -12.25 4.59 -15.41
N PHE A 242 -10.93 4.53 -15.45
CA PHE A 242 -10.10 4.00 -14.37
C PHE A 242 -9.64 5.11 -13.42
N GLY A 243 -9.95 4.95 -12.13
CA GLY A 243 -9.58 5.85 -11.05
C GLY A 243 -10.63 6.93 -10.78
N MET A 244 -11.50 6.69 -9.80
CA MET A 244 -12.51 7.63 -9.28
C MET A 244 -11.88 8.58 -8.23
N GLY A 245 -10.84 9.28 -8.66
CA GLY A 245 -10.31 10.45 -7.96
C GLY A 245 -11.11 11.71 -8.29
N ARG A 246 -10.57 12.88 -7.92
CA ARG A 246 -11.17 14.18 -8.31
C ARG A 246 -11.35 14.28 -9.83
N LEU A 247 -10.31 13.94 -10.58
CA LEU A 247 -10.31 13.97 -12.04
C LEU A 247 -11.26 12.93 -12.64
N GLY A 248 -11.10 11.65 -12.31
CA GLY A 248 -11.94 10.60 -12.90
C GLY A 248 -13.42 10.73 -12.54
N THR A 249 -13.76 11.28 -11.36
CA THR A 249 -15.16 11.60 -11.03
C THR A 249 -15.72 12.67 -11.96
N ALA A 250 -14.98 13.75 -12.20
CA ALA A 250 -15.40 14.80 -13.13
C ALA A 250 -15.55 14.28 -14.56
N VAL A 251 -14.62 13.44 -15.01
CA VAL A 251 -14.68 12.77 -16.32
C VAL A 251 -15.89 11.85 -16.42
N TYR A 252 -16.12 11.00 -15.42
CA TYR A 252 -17.28 10.11 -15.36
C TYR A 252 -18.59 10.91 -15.40
N ASP A 253 -18.72 11.94 -14.57
CA ASP A 253 -19.93 12.77 -14.50
C ASP A 253 -20.22 13.48 -15.82
N GLN A 254 -19.17 13.96 -16.51
CA GLN A 254 -19.35 14.62 -17.80
C GLN A 254 -19.72 13.63 -18.91
N LEU A 255 -19.12 12.44 -18.93
CA LEU A 255 -19.41 11.43 -19.95
C LEU A 255 -20.76 10.75 -19.73
N SER A 256 -21.13 10.47 -18.48
CA SER A 256 -22.41 9.85 -18.12
C SER A 256 -23.61 10.72 -18.52
N LYS A 257 -23.49 12.05 -18.53
CA LYS A 257 -24.52 12.95 -19.09
C LYS A 257 -24.85 12.65 -20.56
N LYS A 258 -23.84 12.26 -21.36
CA LYS A 258 -23.99 12.02 -22.80
C LYS A 258 -24.21 10.55 -23.15
N TYR A 259 -23.56 9.64 -22.43
CA TYR A 259 -23.51 8.21 -22.75
C TYR A 259 -24.28 7.32 -21.75
N GLY A 260 -24.78 7.89 -20.65
CA GLY A 260 -25.60 7.18 -19.66
C GLY A 260 -24.91 5.93 -19.09
N GLN A 261 -25.65 4.82 -19.06
CA GLN A 261 -25.20 3.54 -18.49
C GLN A 261 -24.08 2.84 -19.30
N LYS A 262 -23.68 3.39 -20.45
CA LYS A 262 -22.54 2.90 -21.23
C LYS A 262 -21.19 3.31 -20.64
N VAL A 263 -21.19 4.17 -19.61
CA VAL A 263 -20.00 4.54 -18.85
C VAL A 263 -19.91 3.67 -17.61
N LEU A 264 -18.78 3.00 -17.45
CA LEU A 264 -18.44 2.22 -16.28
C LEU A 264 -17.13 2.74 -15.70
N ALA A 265 -17.13 3.06 -14.42
CA ALA A 265 -15.92 3.42 -13.70
C ALA A 265 -15.35 2.25 -12.90
N ILE A 266 -14.04 2.24 -12.73
CA ILE A 266 -13.30 1.22 -12.00
C ILE A 266 -12.35 1.91 -11.01
N ASP A 267 -12.40 1.53 -9.73
CA ASP A 267 -11.46 2.03 -8.71
C ASP A 267 -11.02 0.90 -7.77
N ILE A 268 -9.75 0.93 -7.37
CA ILE A 268 -9.13 -0.06 -6.48
C ILE A 268 -9.50 0.14 -5.01
N LYS A 269 -10.04 1.31 -4.62
CA LYS A 269 -10.39 1.62 -3.24
C LYS A 269 -11.87 1.31 -2.99
N ASN A 270 -12.13 0.21 -2.29
CA ASN A 270 -13.49 -0.24 -1.97
C ASN A 270 -14.35 0.85 -1.29
N ASP A 271 -13.79 1.62 -0.36
CA ASP A 271 -14.52 2.71 0.32
C ASP A 271 -15.01 3.79 -0.66
N LYS A 272 -14.19 4.11 -1.67
CA LYS A 272 -14.58 5.07 -2.72
C LYS A 272 -15.64 4.50 -3.64
N VAL A 273 -15.51 3.23 -4.01
CA VAL A 273 -16.49 2.54 -4.85
C VAL A 273 -17.85 2.57 -4.14
N ALA A 274 -17.92 2.19 -2.87
CA ALA A 274 -19.13 2.26 -2.07
C ALA A 274 -19.71 3.70 -1.99
N GLN A 275 -18.85 4.71 -1.81
CA GLN A 275 -19.27 6.11 -1.82
C GLN A 275 -19.86 6.52 -3.18
N HIS A 276 -19.27 6.14 -4.30
CA HIS A 276 -19.79 6.50 -5.61
C HIS A 276 -21.06 5.72 -5.97
N GLN A 277 -21.17 4.46 -5.56
CA GLN A 277 -22.37 3.64 -5.74
C GLN A 277 -23.56 4.21 -4.96
N THR A 278 -23.37 4.68 -3.72
CA THR A 278 -24.43 5.38 -2.98
C THR A 278 -24.88 6.69 -3.64
N GLN A 279 -24.03 7.28 -4.47
CA GLN A 279 -24.34 8.45 -5.30
C GLN A 279 -24.94 8.07 -6.67
N GLY A 280 -25.31 6.81 -6.88
CA GLY A 280 -25.98 6.33 -8.10
C GLY A 280 -25.05 6.15 -9.30
N ARG A 281 -23.72 6.18 -9.12
CA ARG A 281 -22.76 5.97 -10.21
C ARG A 281 -22.53 4.48 -10.47
N ASN A 282 -22.38 4.13 -11.74
CA ASN A 282 -21.96 2.82 -12.20
C ASN A 282 -20.45 2.65 -11.99
N VAL A 283 -20.06 2.18 -10.81
CA VAL A 283 -18.65 1.98 -10.42
C VAL A 283 -18.45 0.56 -9.91
N LEU A 284 -17.38 -0.09 -10.36
CA LEU A 284 -16.94 -1.39 -9.89
C LEU A 284 -15.60 -1.31 -9.16
N HIS A 285 -15.43 -2.21 -8.20
CA HIS A 285 -14.17 -2.40 -7.50
C HIS A 285 -13.31 -3.39 -8.27
N ASP A 286 -12.27 -2.88 -8.94
CA ASP A 286 -11.27 -3.71 -9.62
C ASP A 286 -9.94 -2.94 -9.76
N ASP A 287 -8.91 -3.66 -10.18
CA ASP A 287 -7.55 -3.17 -10.32
C ASP A 287 -7.15 -3.17 -11.80
N ALA A 288 -6.89 -1.98 -12.35
CA ALA A 288 -6.45 -1.80 -13.73
C ALA A 288 -5.12 -2.52 -14.05
N THR A 289 -4.36 -2.93 -13.04
CA THR A 289 -3.12 -3.70 -13.21
C THR A 289 -3.34 -5.21 -13.21
N ASP A 290 -4.58 -5.67 -13.00
CA ASP A 290 -4.95 -7.07 -13.05
C ASP A 290 -5.01 -7.57 -14.49
N ILE A 291 -4.15 -8.54 -14.81
CA ILE A 291 -4.14 -9.18 -16.12
C ILE A 291 -5.43 -9.97 -16.37
N GLU A 292 -6.05 -10.50 -15.31
CA GLU A 292 -7.26 -11.31 -15.41
C GLU A 292 -8.48 -10.46 -15.74
N PHE A 293 -8.51 -9.20 -15.27
CA PHE A 293 -9.52 -8.23 -15.67
C PHE A 293 -9.46 -8.01 -17.19
N TRP A 294 -8.28 -7.73 -17.73
CA TRP A 294 -8.10 -7.50 -19.18
C TRP A 294 -8.34 -8.76 -20.01
N ASP A 295 -7.98 -9.94 -19.50
CA ASP A 295 -8.30 -11.22 -20.13
C ASP A 295 -9.83 -11.43 -20.18
N ALA A 296 -10.57 -11.06 -19.13
CA ALA A 296 -12.03 -11.13 -19.13
C ALA A 296 -12.66 -10.18 -20.16
N VAL A 297 -12.20 -8.93 -20.22
CA VAL A 297 -12.62 -7.96 -21.25
C VAL A 297 -12.35 -8.46 -22.67
N LYS A 298 -11.27 -9.24 -22.88
CA LYS A 298 -10.92 -9.83 -24.18
C LYS A 298 -11.73 -11.08 -24.54
N HIS A 299 -11.90 -12.00 -23.59
CA HIS A 299 -12.51 -13.30 -23.86
C HIS A 299 -14.03 -13.27 -23.95
N ASP A 300 -14.63 -12.21 -23.43
CA ASP A 300 -16.00 -11.89 -23.76
C ASP A 300 -16.08 -11.38 -25.21
N HIS A 301 -16.22 -12.32 -26.13
CA HIS A 301 -16.27 -12.09 -27.57
C HIS A 301 -17.40 -11.14 -28.00
N GLN A 302 -18.36 -10.81 -27.12
CA GLN A 302 -19.36 -9.78 -27.35
C GLN A 302 -18.90 -8.38 -26.91
N ASN A 303 -17.88 -8.28 -26.05
CA ASN A 303 -17.55 -7.05 -25.32
C ASN A 303 -16.21 -6.38 -25.70
N THR A 304 -15.24 -7.08 -26.28
CA THR A 304 -13.97 -6.41 -26.67
C THR A 304 -14.12 -5.42 -27.83
N GLU A 305 -15.13 -5.63 -28.69
CA GLU A 305 -15.56 -4.64 -29.70
C GLU A 305 -16.54 -3.61 -29.11
N GLN A 306 -17.15 -3.90 -27.96
CA GLN A 306 -18.07 -3.00 -27.27
C GLN A 306 -17.32 -1.85 -26.59
N VAL A 307 -16.19 -2.14 -25.92
CA VAL A 307 -15.39 -1.10 -25.26
C VAL A 307 -14.64 -0.29 -26.33
N LYS A 308 -15.14 0.93 -26.59
CA LYS A 308 -14.61 1.85 -27.59
C LYS A 308 -13.57 2.80 -27.01
N ILE A 309 -13.70 3.15 -25.73
CA ILE A 309 -12.85 4.15 -25.07
C ILE A 309 -12.44 3.65 -23.69
N VAL A 310 -11.13 3.70 -23.42
CA VAL A 310 -10.56 3.47 -22.09
C VAL A 310 -9.88 4.75 -21.64
N ILE A 311 -10.28 5.28 -20.49
CA ILE A 311 -9.75 6.52 -19.92
C ILE A 311 -9.03 6.20 -18.61
N LEU A 312 -7.75 6.56 -18.54
CA LEU A 312 -6.86 6.27 -17.42
C LEU A 312 -6.61 7.53 -16.59
N CYS A 313 -7.37 7.66 -15.50
CA CYS A 313 -7.35 8.78 -14.56
C CYS A 313 -6.79 8.40 -13.17
N MET A 314 -6.05 7.29 -13.06
CA MET A 314 -5.53 6.83 -11.78
C MET A 314 -4.42 7.75 -11.28
N GLY A 315 -4.42 8.05 -9.98
CA GLY A 315 -3.41 8.92 -9.35
C GLY A 315 -2.00 8.32 -9.32
N ASN A 316 -1.88 7.00 -9.42
CA ASN A 316 -0.59 6.32 -9.55
C ASN A 316 -0.22 6.21 -11.03
N PHE A 317 0.77 6.99 -11.48
CA PHE A 317 1.22 7.00 -12.86
C PHE A 317 1.67 5.62 -13.37
N ASN A 318 2.36 4.84 -12.53
CA ASN A 318 2.79 3.49 -12.90
C ASN A 318 1.61 2.54 -13.14
N ALA A 319 0.49 2.71 -12.43
CA ALA A 319 -0.72 1.92 -12.68
C ALA A 319 -1.30 2.21 -14.08
N ASN A 320 -1.28 3.49 -14.51
CA ASN A 320 -1.68 3.87 -15.87
C ASN A 320 -0.76 3.20 -16.91
N LEU A 321 0.56 3.21 -16.69
CA LEU A 321 1.52 2.57 -17.59
C LEU A 321 1.29 1.07 -17.72
N ILE A 322 1.07 0.37 -16.59
CA ILE A 322 0.79 -1.07 -16.59
C ILE A 322 -0.51 -1.35 -17.37
N ALA A 323 -1.57 -0.58 -17.15
CA ALA A 323 -2.83 -0.74 -17.88
C ALA A 323 -2.64 -0.57 -19.40
N ILE A 324 -1.85 0.42 -19.83
CA ILE A 324 -1.52 0.63 -21.26
C ILE A 324 -0.75 -0.56 -21.83
N GLU A 325 0.26 -1.05 -21.12
CA GLU A 325 1.01 -2.25 -21.55
C GLU A 325 0.08 -3.46 -21.69
N ARG A 326 -0.90 -3.63 -20.79
CA ARG A 326 -1.89 -4.71 -20.88
C ARG A 326 -2.81 -4.55 -22.07
N LEU A 327 -3.40 -3.38 -22.27
CA LEU A 327 -4.25 -3.05 -23.43
C LEU A 327 -3.54 -3.37 -24.76
N LYS A 328 -2.25 -3.00 -24.86
CA LYS A 328 -1.42 -3.36 -26.02
C LYS A 328 -1.20 -4.86 -26.15
N THR A 329 -0.88 -5.54 -25.06
CA THR A 329 -0.62 -6.99 -25.05
C THR A 329 -1.85 -7.78 -25.49
N ILE A 330 -3.06 -7.33 -25.11
CA ILE A 330 -4.30 -7.98 -25.53
C ILE A 330 -4.72 -7.62 -26.96
N GLY A 331 -4.07 -6.63 -27.59
CA GLY A 331 -4.37 -6.16 -28.95
C GLY A 331 -5.60 -5.25 -29.01
N TYR A 332 -5.86 -4.46 -27.98
CA TYR A 332 -6.98 -3.51 -27.93
C TYR A 332 -6.90 -2.48 -29.07
N LYS A 333 -8.01 -2.30 -29.79
CA LYS A 333 -8.11 -1.42 -30.97
C LYS A 333 -8.85 -0.10 -30.73
N GLY A 334 -9.51 0.05 -29.59
CA GLY A 334 -10.25 1.27 -29.25
C GLY A 334 -9.34 2.44 -28.87
N ILE A 335 -9.96 3.54 -28.45
CA ILE A 335 -9.26 4.75 -28.04
C ILE A 335 -8.77 4.59 -26.61
N ILE A 336 -7.49 4.87 -26.38
CA ILE A 336 -6.90 5.01 -25.05
C ILE A 336 -6.66 6.50 -24.79
N ALA A 337 -7.28 7.02 -23.73
CA ALA A 337 -7.01 8.35 -23.20
C ALA A 337 -6.32 8.23 -21.84
N ALA A 338 -5.28 9.03 -21.60
CA ALA A 338 -4.58 9.04 -20.32
C ALA A 338 -4.15 10.45 -19.93
N THR A 339 -4.07 10.68 -18.63
CA THR A 339 -3.66 11.98 -18.08
C THR A 339 -2.33 11.90 -17.36
N GLY A 340 -1.50 12.93 -17.50
CA GLY A 340 -0.26 13.13 -16.75
C GLY A 340 -0.26 14.46 -16.02
N VAL A 341 0.50 14.57 -14.93
CA VAL A 341 0.63 15.81 -14.16
C VAL A 341 1.88 16.58 -14.58
N HIS A 342 2.89 15.88 -15.11
CA HIS A 342 4.20 16.43 -15.44
C HIS A 342 4.54 16.15 -16.91
N ASP A 343 5.34 16.99 -17.53
CA ASP A 343 5.62 16.91 -18.97
C ASP A 343 6.39 15.65 -19.38
N ASP A 344 7.23 15.12 -18.49
CA ASP A 344 7.91 13.84 -18.66
C ASP A 344 6.91 12.68 -18.74
N GLN A 345 5.88 12.68 -17.90
CA GLN A 345 4.78 11.70 -17.93
C GLN A 345 4.01 11.77 -19.26
N ILE A 346 3.71 12.97 -19.74
CA ILE A 346 3.05 13.19 -21.03
C ILE A 346 3.89 12.59 -22.18
N ASN A 347 5.19 12.84 -22.16
CA ASN A 347 6.11 12.31 -23.17
C ASN A 347 6.17 10.77 -23.14
N ILE A 348 6.18 10.16 -21.96
CA ILE A 348 6.13 8.70 -21.80
C ILE A 348 4.83 8.13 -22.38
N LEU A 349 3.68 8.73 -22.06
CA LEU A 349 2.37 8.28 -22.56
C LEU A 349 2.30 8.38 -24.10
N LYS A 350 2.82 9.46 -24.69
CA LYS A 350 2.91 9.64 -26.14
C LYS A 350 3.80 8.58 -26.80
N ARG A 351 4.97 8.27 -26.22
CA ARG A 351 5.85 7.19 -26.70
C ARG A 351 5.20 5.81 -26.63
N LEU A 352 4.32 5.62 -25.64
CA LEU A 352 3.48 4.43 -25.55
C LEU A 352 2.28 4.48 -26.51
N GLY A 353 2.20 5.41 -27.47
CA GLY A 353 1.16 5.38 -28.51
C GLY A 353 -0.26 5.49 -27.98
N VAL A 354 -0.45 6.14 -26.83
CA VAL A 354 -1.78 6.49 -26.31
C VAL A 354 -2.42 7.51 -27.26
N ASN A 355 -3.69 7.28 -27.64
CA ASN A 355 -4.38 8.08 -28.66
C ASN A 355 -4.58 9.54 -28.21
N SER A 356 -4.91 9.75 -26.94
CA SER A 356 -5.18 11.08 -26.39
C SER A 356 -4.46 11.24 -25.05
N VAL A 357 -3.52 12.18 -24.99
CA VAL A 357 -2.69 12.42 -23.80
C VAL A 357 -2.87 13.86 -23.36
N TYR A 358 -3.28 14.04 -22.11
CA TYR A 358 -3.61 15.36 -21.57
C TYR A 358 -2.84 15.67 -20.30
N ASN A 359 -2.37 16.91 -20.16
CA ASN A 359 -1.84 17.41 -18.90
C ASN A 359 -3.01 17.91 -18.03
N VAL A 360 -3.12 17.38 -16.81
CA VAL A 360 -4.24 17.68 -15.89
C VAL A 360 -4.40 19.18 -15.64
N PHE A 361 -3.30 19.90 -15.43
CA PHE A 361 -3.36 21.33 -15.10
C PHE A 361 -3.62 22.19 -16.33
N THR A 362 -3.07 21.81 -17.49
CA THR A 362 -3.36 22.50 -18.74
C THR A 362 -4.85 22.41 -19.08
N GLU A 363 -5.45 21.22 -19.05
CA GLU A 363 -6.87 21.05 -19.34
C GLU A 363 -7.77 21.72 -18.30
N ALA A 364 -7.40 21.66 -17.01
CA ALA A 364 -8.14 22.36 -15.97
C ALA A 364 -8.08 23.89 -16.15
N GLY A 365 -6.91 24.42 -16.54
CA GLY A 365 -6.73 25.85 -16.82
C GLY A 365 -7.51 26.31 -18.05
N THR A 366 -7.45 25.56 -19.15
CA THR A 366 -8.21 25.84 -20.38
C THR A 366 -9.71 25.77 -20.12
N GLY A 367 -10.20 24.70 -19.48
CA GLY A 367 -11.63 24.58 -19.16
C GLY A 367 -12.12 25.69 -18.23
N PHE A 368 -11.30 26.11 -17.26
CA PHE A 368 -11.63 27.26 -16.41
C PHE A 368 -11.71 28.57 -17.22
N ALA A 369 -10.77 28.81 -18.14
CA ALA A 369 -10.79 29.97 -19.02
C ALA A 369 -12.01 29.98 -19.95
N ASP A 370 -12.35 28.84 -20.55
CA ASP A 370 -13.52 28.71 -21.44
C ASP A 370 -14.83 29.01 -20.69
N HIS A 371 -14.97 28.53 -19.46
CA HIS A 371 -16.12 28.86 -18.60
C HIS A 371 -16.21 30.36 -18.31
N LEU A 372 -15.07 31.03 -18.06
CA LEU A 372 -15.05 32.48 -17.86
C LEU A 372 -15.46 33.24 -19.13
N CYS A 373 -14.99 32.81 -20.30
CA CYS A 373 -15.37 33.41 -21.58
C CYS A 373 -16.88 33.39 -21.83
N LEU A 374 -17.57 32.31 -21.43
CA LEU A 374 -19.03 32.21 -21.52
C LEU A 374 -19.78 33.15 -20.54
N THR A 375 -19.07 33.68 -19.54
CA THR A 375 -19.65 34.56 -18.51
C THR A 375 -19.39 36.04 -18.80
N ILE A 376 -18.40 36.36 -19.64
CA ILE A 376 -18.11 37.73 -20.05
C ILE A 376 -19.15 38.12 -21.11
N PRO A 377 -20.01 39.14 -20.87
CA PRO A 377 -20.94 39.60 -21.88
C PRO A 377 -20.16 40.09 -23.11
N GLU A 378 -20.53 39.62 -24.29
CA GLU A 378 -19.97 40.11 -25.55
C GLU A 378 -20.11 41.64 -25.56
N LYS A 379 -18.98 42.35 -25.72
CA LYS A 379 -19.02 43.77 -26.05
C LYS A 379 -19.65 43.88 -27.43
N ASN A 380 -20.94 44.17 -27.49
CA ASN A 380 -21.60 44.66 -28.70
C ASN A 380 -20.83 45.91 -29.15
N GLY A 381 -20.04 45.73 -30.21
CA GLY A 381 -19.32 46.81 -30.91
C GLY A 381 -20.27 47.64 -31.76
#